data_AF-A0A482W4C1-F1
#
_entry.id   AF-A0A482W4C1-F1
#
_cell.length_a   1.000
_cell.length_b   1.000
_cell.length_c   1.000
_cell.angle_alpha   90.00
_cell.angle_beta   90.00
_cell.angle_gamma   90.00
#
_symmetry.space_group_name_H-M   'P 1'
#
loop_
_entity.id
_entity.type
_entity.pdbx_description
1 polymer ?
#
loop_
_entity_poly.entity_id
_entity_poly.type
_entity_poly.pdbx_seq_one_letter_code
_entity_poly.pdbx_strand_id
1 'polypeptide(L)'
;MNTEKWDDYYACLATQNTSLGHDFSVTPEAIQAAESSSLSLECKLCLSPQETTKLDSVQWYWAGHQNTKLEPIEYGENILISPIDKALQMYNLHEKHTGQYICRMGQAEAPPYFLTVVASLDEDLNEVHSAEAPSGPYAQQPEEINGYNLIVDTEWTPWTSCSKCNQIGRRHRFGYCIVKYKKKHGRHVRNNNGTSENIKTPTVQIPKEHYELLQIFKFGIPCSSHILPRSLKKINEVVNRKNEIMSGYCKGLKQ
;
A
#
# COMPACT_ATOMS: atom_id res chain seq x y z
N MET A 1 -3.38 -15.99 33.80
CA MET A 1 -3.93 -15.86 32.44
C MET A 1 -3.94 -14.37 32.12
N ASN A 2 -3.25 -13.93 31.07
CA ASN A 2 -3.14 -12.50 30.78
C ASN A 2 -4.40 -12.04 30.03
N THR A 3 -5.37 -11.49 30.76
CA THR A 3 -6.70 -11.12 30.25
C THR A 3 -6.64 -10.06 29.16
N GLU A 4 -5.75 -9.08 29.30
CA GLU A 4 -5.56 -7.98 28.35
C GLU A 4 -5.24 -8.49 26.93
N LYS A 5 -4.33 -9.46 26.80
CA LYS A 5 -3.98 -10.03 25.49
C LYS A 5 -5.13 -10.80 24.82
N TRP A 6 -6.04 -11.36 25.62
CA TRP A 6 -7.24 -12.02 25.08
C TRP A 6 -8.28 -10.99 24.63
N ASP A 7 -8.42 -9.89 25.36
CA ASP A 7 -9.31 -8.79 24.99
C ASP A 7 -8.88 -8.16 23.66
N ASP A 8 -7.58 -7.92 23.45
CA ASP A 8 -7.01 -7.47 22.17
C ASP A 8 -7.33 -8.42 21.01
N TYR A 9 -7.18 -9.73 21.26
CA TYR A 9 -7.50 -10.76 20.28
C TYR A 9 -8.98 -10.74 19.89
N TYR A 10 -9.89 -10.65 20.85
CA TYR A 10 -11.33 -10.59 20.58
C TYR A 10 -11.74 -9.27 19.91
N ALA A 11 -11.10 -8.15 20.26
CA ALA A 11 -11.28 -6.87 19.59
C ALA A 11 -10.84 -6.94 18.11
N CYS A 12 -9.72 -7.61 17.83
CA CYS A 12 -9.28 -7.87 16.46
C CYS A 12 -10.33 -8.67 15.69
N LEU A 13 -10.83 -9.79 16.26
CA LEU A 13 -11.85 -10.62 15.61
C LEU A 13 -13.14 -9.84 15.33
N ALA A 14 -13.58 -9.02 16.27
CA ALA A 14 -14.75 -8.17 16.10
C ALA A 14 -14.53 -7.14 14.97
N THR A 15 -13.35 -6.53 14.91
CA THR A 15 -12.98 -5.59 13.83
C THR A 15 -12.93 -6.31 12.48
N GLN A 16 -12.34 -7.50 12.41
CA GLN A 16 -12.30 -8.29 11.19
C GLN A 16 -13.72 -8.60 10.72
N ASN A 17 -14.59 -9.09 11.60
CA ASN A 17 -15.98 -9.40 11.28
C ASN A 17 -16.78 -8.19 10.78
N THR A 18 -16.59 -7.01 11.38
CA THR A 18 -17.24 -5.77 10.91
C THR A 18 -16.65 -5.25 9.60
N SER A 19 -15.35 -5.42 9.37
CA SER A 19 -14.63 -4.95 8.17
C SER A 19 -14.90 -5.76 6.90
N LEU A 20 -15.34 -7.03 7.06
CA LEU A 20 -15.71 -7.93 5.96
C LEU A 20 -16.93 -7.45 5.17
N GLY A 21 -17.76 -6.57 5.74
CA GLY A 21 -18.91 -5.97 5.06
C GLY A 21 -19.93 -7.00 4.57
N HIS A 22 -20.81 -6.59 3.64
CA HIS A 22 -21.84 -7.47 3.06
C HIS A 22 -21.25 -8.54 2.11
N ASP A 23 -20.06 -8.30 1.56
CA ASP A 23 -19.44 -9.14 0.53
C ASP A 23 -18.47 -10.19 1.10
N PHE A 24 -18.28 -10.22 2.43
CA PHE A 24 -17.33 -11.12 3.13
C PHE A 24 -15.94 -11.16 2.50
N SER A 25 -15.48 -10.04 1.93
CA SER A 25 -14.26 -9.98 1.13
C SER A 25 -13.18 -9.21 1.85
N VAL A 26 -12.07 -9.89 2.12
CA VAL A 26 -10.86 -9.30 2.71
C VAL A 26 -10.06 -8.64 1.58
N THR A 27 -9.70 -7.37 1.75
CA THR A 27 -9.18 -6.58 0.63
C THR A 27 -7.68 -6.64 0.49
N PRO A 28 -7.15 -7.02 -0.68
CA PRO A 28 -5.72 -7.03 -0.94
C PRO A 28 -5.15 -5.62 -0.97
N GLU A 29 -3.84 -5.53 -0.79
CA GLU A 29 -3.12 -4.26 -0.81
C GLU A 29 -2.03 -4.27 -1.86
N ALA A 30 -2.02 -3.23 -2.68
CA ALA A 30 -0.99 -3.01 -3.66
C ALA A 30 -0.05 -1.94 -3.11
N ILE A 31 1.23 -2.29 -2.96
CA ILE A 31 2.22 -1.45 -2.29
C ILE A 31 3.45 -1.29 -3.17
N GLN A 32 4.12 -0.15 -3.04
CA GLN A 32 5.36 0.14 -3.74
C GLN A 32 6.48 0.41 -2.74
N ALA A 33 7.67 -0.10 -3.03
CA ALA A 33 8.88 0.18 -2.28
C ALA A 33 10.03 0.52 -3.24
N ALA A 34 10.97 1.32 -2.77
CA ALA A 34 12.19 1.64 -3.52
C ALA A 34 13.22 0.50 -3.38
N GLU A 35 14.07 0.32 -4.38
CA GLU A 35 15.27 -0.52 -4.23
C GLU A 35 16.15 -0.08 -3.04
N SER A 36 16.82 -1.05 -2.43
CA SER A 36 17.61 -0.94 -1.21
C SER A 36 16.87 -0.45 0.04
N SER A 37 15.56 -0.17 -0.04
CA SER A 37 14.74 0.18 1.12
C SER A 37 14.39 -1.04 1.98
N SER A 38 13.74 -0.78 3.11
CA SER A 38 13.16 -1.80 3.98
C SER A 38 11.65 -1.60 4.13
N LEU A 39 10.94 -2.70 4.35
CA LEU A 39 9.49 -2.73 4.49
C LEU A 39 9.09 -3.79 5.51
N SER A 40 7.97 -3.56 6.20
CA SER A 40 7.34 -4.56 7.04
C SER A 40 5.91 -4.83 6.54
N LEU A 41 5.59 -6.09 6.28
CA LEU A 41 4.25 -6.54 5.93
C LEU A 41 3.58 -7.13 7.16
N GLU A 42 2.53 -6.47 7.65
CA GLU A 42 1.76 -6.95 8.79
C GLU A 42 0.92 -8.18 8.41
N CYS A 43 0.95 -9.21 9.24
CA CYS A 43 0.02 -10.33 9.08
C CYS A 43 -1.35 -9.92 9.63
N LYS A 44 -2.34 -9.74 8.75
CA LYS A 44 -3.70 -9.30 9.11
C LYS A 44 -4.60 -10.42 9.67
N LEU A 45 -3.98 -11.46 10.24
CA LEU A 45 -4.70 -12.51 10.97
C LEU A 45 -4.72 -12.13 12.45
N CYS A 46 -5.87 -12.28 13.09
CA CYS A 46 -5.95 -12.14 14.53
C CYS A 46 -5.26 -13.35 15.18
N LEU A 47 -4.11 -13.11 15.81
CA LEU A 47 -3.33 -14.14 16.49
C LEU A 47 -3.73 -14.21 17.96
N SER A 48 -4.11 -15.38 18.43
CA SER A 48 -4.37 -15.60 19.85
C SER A 48 -3.08 -15.46 20.67
N PRO A 49 -3.20 -15.21 22.00
CA PRO A 49 -2.04 -15.17 22.88
C PRO A 49 -1.20 -16.46 22.89
N GLN A 50 -1.79 -17.60 22.50
CA GLN A 50 -1.06 -18.86 22.37
C GLN A 50 -0.26 -18.93 21.07
N GLU A 51 -0.83 -18.45 19.96
CA GLU A 51 -0.19 -18.45 18.66
C GLU A 51 0.98 -17.47 18.61
N THR A 52 0.85 -16.28 19.20
CA THR A 52 1.95 -15.30 19.28
C THR A 52 3.21 -15.86 19.92
N THR A 53 3.08 -16.78 20.89
CA THR A 53 4.23 -17.43 21.54
C THR A 53 4.88 -18.55 20.73
N LYS A 54 4.18 -19.09 19.72
CA LYS A 54 4.71 -20.14 18.84
C LYS A 54 5.38 -19.46 17.63
N LEU A 55 6.63 -19.81 17.36
CA LEU A 55 7.35 -19.24 16.21
C LEU A 55 6.73 -19.68 14.88
N ASP A 56 6.31 -20.95 14.80
CA ASP A 56 5.81 -21.57 13.57
C ASP A 56 4.29 -21.48 13.39
N SER A 57 3.59 -20.66 14.20
CA SER A 57 2.14 -20.51 14.06
C SER A 57 1.75 -19.81 12.76
N VAL A 58 2.65 -18.99 12.22
CA VAL A 58 2.43 -18.17 11.03
C VAL A 58 3.49 -18.50 10.00
N GLN A 59 3.04 -18.67 8.75
CA GLN A 59 3.90 -18.93 7.61
C GLN A 59 3.63 -17.92 6.51
N TRP A 60 4.69 -17.36 5.95
CA TRP A 60 4.59 -16.48 4.80
C TRP A 60 4.88 -17.24 3.51
N TYR A 61 4.06 -16.97 2.49
CA TYR A 61 4.19 -17.50 1.15
C TYR A 61 4.37 -16.36 0.17
N TRP A 62 5.10 -16.61 -0.91
CA TRP A 62 5.30 -15.65 -1.97
C TRP A 62 5.14 -16.28 -3.35
N ALA A 63 4.74 -15.46 -4.33
CA ALA A 63 4.80 -15.79 -5.73
C ALA A 63 5.38 -14.60 -6.49
N GLY A 64 6.39 -14.85 -7.32
CA GLY A 64 6.97 -13.81 -8.18
C GLY A 64 5.96 -13.26 -9.17
N HIS A 65 6.20 -12.05 -9.66
CA HIS A 65 5.25 -11.35 -10.53
C HIS A 65 4.89 -12.12 -11.83
N GLN A 66 5.77 -13.02 -12.30
CA GLN A 66 5.57 -13.88 -13.47
C GLN A 66 5.11 -15.30 -13.09
N ASN A 67 5.09 -15.63 -11.80
CA ASN A 67 4.75 -16.95 -11.29
C ASN A 67 3.40 -16.89 -10.57
N THR A 68 2.56 -17.90 -10.78
CA THR A 68 1.27 -18.01 -10.11
C THR A 68 1.31 -18.96 -8.92
N LYS A 69 2.38 -19.74 -8.79
CA LYS A 69 2.53 -20.71 -7.71
C LYS A 69 3.12 -20.03 -6.47
N LEU A 70 2.37 -20.09 -5.37
CA LEU A 70 2.82 -19.69 -4.06
C LEU A 70 3.80 -20.71 -3.48
N GLU A 71 4.92 -20.21 -2.99
CA GLU A 71 5.99 -20.99 -2.36
C GLU A 71 6.31 -20.40 -0.98
N PRO A 72 6.69 -21.24 0.01
CA PRO A 72 7.11 -20.72 1.31
C PRO A 72 8.29 -19.75 1.16
N ILE A 73 8.30 -18.68 1.94
CA ILE A 73 9.43 -17.75 1.97
C ILE A 73 10.63 -18.40 2.64
N GLU A 74 11.78 -18.31 2.00
CA GLU A 74 13.07 -18.64 2.61
C GLU A 74 13.55 -17.44 3.44
N TYR A 75 13.64 -17.64 4.75
CA TYR A 75 14.17 -16.62 5.66
C TYR A 75 15.70 -16.59 5.61
N GLY A 76 16.26 -15.39 5.76
CA GLY A 76 17.70 -15.17 5.74
C GLY A 76 18.05 -13.82 6.35
N GLU A 77 19.26 -13.33 6.09
CA GLU A 77 19.75 -12.07 6.70
C GLU A 77 18.86 -10.86 6.38
N ASN A 78 18.25 -10.84 5.19
CA ASN A 78 17.47 -9.72 4.69
C ASN A 78 15.95 -9.93 4.74
N ILE A 79 15.49 -11.13 5.11
CA ILE A 79 14.06 -11.45 5.21
C ILE A 79 13.83 -12.21 6.50
N LEU A 80 13.17 -11.55 7.45
CA LEU A 80 12.96 -12.03 8.80
C LEU A 80 11.48 -12.02 9.15
N ILE A 81 11.08 -12.88 10.08
CA ILE A 81 9.78 -12.81 10.71
C ILE A 81 9.93 -12.16 12.08
N SER A 82 9.14 -11.12 12.35
CA SER A 82 9.13 -10.46 13.64
C SER A 82 8.62 -11.43 14.72
N PRO A 83 9.33 -11.59 15.85
CA PRO A 83 8.93 -12.53 16.89
C PRO A 83 7.67 -12.10 17.63
N ILE A 84 7.33 -10.81 17.61
CA ILE A 84 6.27 -10.18 18.40
C ILE A 84 4.91 -10.29 17.69
N ASP A 85 4.84 -9.80 16.46
CA ASP A 85 3.61 -9.64 15.67
C ASP A 85 3.58 -10.52 14.40
N LYS A 86 4.63 -11.33 14.19
CA LYS A 86 4.79 -12.20 13.01
C LYS A 86 4.77 -11.46 11.67
N ALA A 87 5.02 -10.15 11.68
CA ALA A 87 5.17 -9.36 10.48
C ALA A 87 6.40 -9.82 9.68
N LEU A 88 6.29 -9.83 8.35
CA LEU A 88 7.43 -10.10 7.48
C LEU A 88 8.26 -8.82 7.35
N GLN A 89 9.50 -8.87 7.81
CA GLN A 89 10.45 -7.76 7.69
C GLN A 89 11.41 -8.06 6.54
N MET A 90 11.43 -7.16 5.56
CA MET A 90 12.29 -7.27 4.39
C MET A 90 13.23 -6.06 4.36
N TYR A 91 14.52 -6.32 4.22
CA TYR A 91 15.59 -5.32 4.16
C TYR A 91 16.29 -5.41 2.81
N ASN A 92 16.90 -4.31 2.38
CA ASN A 92 17.66 -4.23 1.13
C ASN A 92 16.87 -4.81 -0.07
N LEU A 93 15.69 -4.22 -0.33
CA LEU A 93 14.80 -4.69 -1.39
C LEU A 93 15.44 -4.58 -2.79
N HIS A 94 15.10 -5.51 -3.68
CA HIS A 94 15.57 -5.58 -5.07
C HIS A 94 14.36 -5.90 -5.96
N GLU A 95 14.43 -5.60 -7.26
CA GLU A 95 13.37 -5.91 -8.22
C GLU A 95 12.83 -7.36 -8.11
N LYS A 96 13.71 -8.34 -7.86
CA LYS A 96 13.35 -9.76 -7.68
C LYS A 96 12.37 -10.05 -6.54
N HIS A 97 12.21 -9.13 -5.59
CA HIS A 97 11.24 -9.22 -4.50
C HIS A 97 9.85 -8.71 -4.92
N THR A 98 9.66 -8.29 -6.17
CA THR A 98 8.35 -7.93 -6.72
C THR A 98 7.48 -9.18 -6.88
N GLY A 99 6.29 -9.15 -6.27
CA GLY A 99 5.38 -10.27 -6.32
C GLY A 99 4.24 -10.17 -5.32
N GLN A 100 3.57 -11.30 -5.12
CA GLN A 100 2.46 -11.48 -4.20
C GLN A 100 2.97 -12.13 -2.91
N TYR A 101 2.55 -11.61 -1.75
CA TYR A 101 2.90 -12.10 -0.42
C TYR A 101 1.64 -12.39 0.38
N ILE A 102 1.54 -13.57 0.97
CA ILE A 102 0.38 -13.99 1.78
C ILE A 102 0.87 -14.55 3.12
N CYS A 103 0.26 -14.06 4.20
CA CYS A 103 0.38 -14.65 5.53
C CYS A 103 -0.66 -15.75 5.72
N ARG A 104 -0.26 -16.91 6.25
CA ARG A 104 -1.16 -18.04 6.58
C ARG A 104 -0.98 -18.50 8.02
N MET A 105 -2.08 -18.97 8.61
CA MET A 105 -2.13 -19.65 9.90
C MET A 105 -3.05 -20.87 9.79
N GLY A 106 -2.47 -22.08 9.70
CA GLY A 106 -3.23 -23.29 9.41
C GLY A 106 -3.94 -23.20 8.05
N GLN A 107 -5.27 -23.16 8.07
CA GLN A 107 -6.10 -22.99 6.87
C GLN A 107 -6.58 -21.54 6.65
N ALA A 108 -6.29 -20.63 7.58
CA ALA A 108 -6.65 -19.23 7.46
C ALA A 108 -5.60 -18.47 6.63
N GLU A 109 -6.08 -17.68 5.66
CA GLU A 109 -5.23 -16.83 4.81
C GLU A 109 -5.57 -15.36 5.03
N ALA A 110 -4.54 -14.53 5.17
CA ALA A 110 -4.67 -13.08 5.14
C ALA A 110 -4.91 -12.59 3.70
N PRO A 111 -5.47 -11.37 3.52
CA PRO A 111 -5.40 -10.69 2.23
C PRO A 111 -3.96 -10.64 1.70
N PRO A 112 -3.74 -10.86 0.39
CA PRO A 112 -2.42 -10.73 -0.18
C PRO A 112 -1.95 -9.28 -0.23
N TYR A 113 -0.65 -9.10 -0.07
CA TYR A 113 0.07 -7.91 -0.52
C TYR A 113 0.63 -8.14 -1.93
N PHE A 114 0.50 -7.16 -2.81
CA PHE A 114 1.14 -7.11 -4.11
C PHE A 114 2.23 -6.04 -4.06
N LEU A 115 3.46 -6.48 -3.80
CA LEU A 115 4.64 -5.62 -3.67
C LEU A 115 5.23 -5.35 -5.06
N THR A 116 5.46 -4.08 -5.38
CA THR A 116 6.28 -3.67 -6.52
C THR A 116 7.51 -2.94 -6.01
N VAL A 117 8.69 -3.50 -6.30
CA VAL A 117 9.97 -2.83 -6.02
C VAL A 117 10.39 -2.10 -7.28
N VAL A 118 10.62 -0.79 -7.16
CA VAL A 118 11.07 0.05 -8.27
C VAL A 118 12.47 0.56 -8.01
N ALA A 119 13.29 0.59 -9.06
CA ALA A 119 14.56 1.29 -9.03
C ALA A 119 14.28 2.75 -8.66
N SER A 120 14.98 3.25 -7.64
CA SER A 120 14.92 4.67 -7.29
C SER A 120 15.80 5.44 -8.28
N LEU A 121 15.32 5.62 -9.50
CA LEU A 121 15.96 6.55 -10.42
C LEU A 121 15.60 7.96 -9.94
N ASP A 122 16.63 8.69 -9.47
CA ASP A 122 16.49 10.05 -8.93
C ASP A 122 15.75 11.01 -9.89
N GLU A 123 15.72 10.72 -11.19
CA GLU A 123 15.07 11.55 -12.23
C GLU A 123 13.52 11.57 -12.15
N ASP A 124 12.91 10.60 -11.46
CA ASP A 124 11.46 10.46 -11.30
C ASP A 124 10.95 10.84 -9.89
N LEU A 125 11.83 11.40 -9.05
CA LEU A 125 11.50 11.85 -7.70
C LEU A 125 11.46 13.37 -7.59
N ASN A 126 10.33 13.91 -7.15
CA ASN A 126 10.21 15.32 -6.78
C ASN A 126 10.44 15.49 -5.28
N GLU A 127 11.42 16.31 -4.87
CA GLU A 127 11.53 16.72 -3.47
C GLU A 127 10.42 17.71 -3.13
N VAL A 128 9.70 17.45 -2.04
CA VAL A 128 8.60 18.28 -1.54
C VAL A 128 8.75 18.56 -0.05
N HIS A 129 8.15 19.64 0.39
CA HIS A 129 8.11 20.07 1.77
C HIS A 129 6.78 19.71 2.44
N SER A 130 6.79 19.67 3.77
CA SER A 130 5.56 19.47 4.53
C SER A 130 4.63 20.67 4.42
N ALA A 131 3.34 20.47 4.71
CA ALA A 131 2.33 21.54 4.62
C ALA A 131 2.60 22.70 5.59
N GLU A 132 3.37 22.45 6.65
CA GLU A 132 3.75 23.45 7.66
C GLU A 132 4.99 24.27 7.27
N ALA A 133 5.67 23.91 6.18
CA ALA A 133 6.86 24.63 5.73
C ALA A 133 6.49 26.06 5.23
N PRO A 134 7.37 27.06 5.40
CA PRO A 134 7.08 28.43 4.98
C PRO A 134 6.92 28.60 3.46
N SER A 135 7.57 27.71 2.69
CA SER A 135 7.56 27.73 1.23
C SER A 135 7.60 26.32 0.69
N GLY A 136 6.98 26.12 -0.48
CA GLY A 136 7.03 24.87 -1.22
C GLY A 136 8.41 24.58 -1.87
N PRO A 137 8.47 23.61 -2.79
CA PRO A 137 7.35 22.89 -3.40
C PRO A 137 6.59 22.00 -2.40
N TYR A 138 5.27 21.94 -2.50
CA TYR A 138 4.43 21.06 -1.67
C TYR A 138 4.03 19.81 -2.44
N ALA A 139 3.63 18.77 -1.70
CA ALA A 139 3.10 17.55 -2.28
C ALA A 139 1.94 17.85 -3.25
N GLN A 140 1.97 17.21 -4.40
CA GLN A 140 0.92 17.34 -5.39
C GLN A 140 -0.42 16.85 -4.80
N GLN A 141 -1.49 17.61 -5.02
CA GLN A 141 -2.81 17.24 -4.50
C GLN A 141 -3.43 16.09 -5.28
N PRO A 142 -4.39 15.34 -4.70
CA PRO A 142 -5.16 14.34 -5.44
C PRO A 142 -5.86 14.98 -6.65
N GLU A 143 -5.83 14.30 -7.79
CA GLU A 143 -6.43 14.77 -9.05
C GLU A 143 -7.46 13.75 -9.56
N GLU A 144 -8.63 14.25 -9.97
CA GLU A 144 -9.63 13.43 -10.65
C GLU A 144 -9.25 13.25 -12.12
N ILE A 145 -9.30 12.00 -12.60
CA ILE A 145 -8.96 11.72 -13.99
C ILE A 145 -10.19 12.00 -14.86
N ASN A 146 -10.15 13.08 -15.64
CA ASN A 146 -11.29 13.55 -16.42
C ASN A 146 -11.79 12.48 -17.41
N GLY A 147 -13.11 12.28 -17.45
CA GLY A 147 -13.72 11.23 -18.29
C GLY A 147 -13.68 9.82 -17.69
N TYR A 148 -13.10 9.66 -16.50
CA TYR A 148 -13.02 8.41 -15.76
C TYR A 148 -13.53 8.59 -14.32
N ASN A 149 -14.09 7.53 -13.71
CA ASN A 149 -14.47 7.57 -12.29
C ASN A 149 -13.29 7.19 -11.38
N LEU A 150 -12.15 7.83 -11.59
CA LEU A 150 -10.85 7.49 -10.99
C LEU A 150 -10.17 8.73 -10.40
N ILE A 151 -9.34 8.50 -9.39
CA ILE A 151 -8.48 9.51 -8.76
C ILE A 151 -7.04 9.01 -8.84
N VAL A 152 -6.12 9.90 -9.21
CA VAL A 152 -4.69 9.72 -9.02
C VAL A 152 -4.26 10.52 -7.78
N ASP A 153 -3.46 9.89 -6.92
CA ASP A 153 -3.08 10.45 -5.61
C ASP A 153 -1.65 10.03 -5.24
N THR A 154 -1.08 10.62 -4.20
CA THR A 154 0.19 10.20 -3.60
C THR A 154 -0.07 9.44 -2.30
N GLU A 155 0.34 8.18 -2.24
CA GLU A 155 0.37 7.41 -1.00
C GLU A 155 1.75 7.54 -0.34
N TRP A 156 1.77 7.95 0.93
CA TRP A 156 3.01 8.22 1.67
C TRP A 156 3.40 7.04 2.54
N THR A 157 4.66 6.61 2.43
CA THR A 157 5.24 5.68 3.40
C THR A 157 5.32 6.32 4.79
N PRO A 158 5.42 5.49 5.85
CA PRO A 158 5.88 5.98 7.14
C PRO A 158 7.21 6.71 7.03
N TRP A 159 7.46 7.62 7.97
CA TRP A 159 8.77 8.25 8.11
C TRP A 159 9.83 7.22 8.47
N THR A 160 11.02 7.34 7.87
CA THR A 160 12.20 6.59 8.31
C THR A 160 12.55 6.96 9.75
N SER A 161 13.25 6.06 10.42
CA SER A 161 13.95 6.37 11.67
C SER A 161 14.84 7.60 11.52
N CYS A 162 15.04 8.31 12.63
CA CYS A 162 15.89 9.48 12.63
C CYS A 162 17.35 9.10 12.36
N SER A 163 18.02 9.84 11.48
CA SER A 163 19.41 9.57 11.09
C SER A 163 20.42 9.74 12.24
N LYS A 164 20.01 10.40 13.34
CA LYS A 164 20.82 10.62 14.54
C LYS A 164 19.97 10.44 15.80
N CYS A 165 20.55 9.80 16.81
CA CYS A 165 19.97 9.70 18.15
C CYS A 165 20.40 10.91 19.00
N ASN A 166 19.49 11.45 19.83
CA ASN A 166 19.73 12.56 20.78
C ASN A 166 20.25 13.89 20.18
N GLN A 167 20.44 13.97 18.86
CA GLN A 167 20.81 15.17 18.13
C GLN A 167 19.76 15.44 17.05
N ILE A 168 19.77 16.66 16.51
CA ILE A 168 18.96 16.97 15.33
C ILE A 168 19.51 16.14 14.17
N GLY A 169 18.70 15.20 13.70
CA GLY A 169 18.92 14.38 12.52
C GLY A 169 17.93 14.72 11.42
N ARG A 170 17.99 13.93 10.35
CA ARG A 170 17.04 13.96 9.24
C ARG A 170 16.25 12.65 9.23
N ARG A 171 15.04 12.72 8.70
CA ARG A 171 14.20 11.58 8.36
C ARG A 171 13.57 11.86 7.01
N HIS A 172 13.20 10.81 6.30
CA HIS A 172 12.61 10.90 4.98
C HIS A 172 11.34 10.06 4.92
N ARG A 173 10.45 10.37 3.99
CA ARG A 173 9.36 9.48 3.58
C ARG A 173 9.20 9.57 2.07
N PHE A 174 8.77 8.48 1.47
CA PHE A 174 8.54 8.39 0.04
C PHE A 174 7.04 8.43 -0.23
N GLY A 175 6.65 9.20 -1.23
CA GLY A 175 5.30 9.28 -1.75
C GLY A 175 5.29 8.64 -3.12
N TYR A 176 4.42 7.65 -3.33
CA TYR A 176 4.29 7.03 -4.65
C TYR A 176 2.90 7.26 -5.24
N CYS A 177 2.87 7.41 -6.56
CA CYS A 177 1.64 7.55 -7.31
C CYS A 177 0.76 6.31 -7.11
N ILE A 178 -0.52 6.52 -6.78
CA ILE A 178 -1.56 5.49 -6.74
C ILE A 178 -2.75 5.89 -7.61
N VAL A 179 -3.42 4.91 -8.21
CA VAL A 179 -4.71 5.07 -8.89
C VAL A 179 -5.78 4.34 -8.08
N LYS A 180 -6.87 5.03 -7.75
CA LYS A 180 -8.00 4.45 -7.00
C LYS A 180 -9.34 4.82 -7.60
N TYR A 181 -10.33 3.96 -7.35
CA TYR A 181 -11.70 4.21 -7.77
C TYR A 181 -12.32 5.36 -6.97
N LYS A 182 -12.93 6.32 -7.66
CA LYS A 182 -13.69 7.39 -7.01
C LYS A 182 -15.00 6.82 -6.47
N LYS A 183 -15.03 6.50 -5.17
CA LYS A 183 -16.28 6.12 -4.50
C LYS A 183 -17.27 7.29 -4.59
N LYS A 184 -18.34 7.14 -5.37
CA LYS A 184 -19.47 8.06 -5.27
C LYS A 184 -20.08 7.86 -3.88
N HIS A 185 -20.00 8.85 -2.99
CA HIS A 185 -20.91 8.90 -1.85
C HIS A 185 -22.33 8.81 -2.41
N GLY A 186 -23.10 7.83 -1.96
CA GLY A 186 -24.44 7.55 -2.46
C GLY A 186 -25.31 8.79 -2.49
N ARG A 187 -25.46 9.38 -3.68
CA ARG A 187 -26.69 10.01 -4.13
C ARG A 187 -26.96 9.45 -5.50
N HIS A 188 -28.10 8.79 -5.63
CA HIS A 188 -28.75 8.60 -6.92
C HIS A 188 -28.63 9.91 -7.69
N VAL A 189 -27.92 9.86 -8.82
CA VAL A 189 -27.98 10.93 -9.81
C VAL A 189 -29.44 10.94 -10.28
N ARG A 190 -30.23 11.87 -9.74
CA ARG A 190 -31.42 12.34 -10.42
C ARG A 190 -30.94 12.78 -11.81
N ASN A 191 -31.53 12.20 -12.85
CA ASN A 191 -31.43 12.69 -14.20
C ASN A 191 -31.86 14.16 -14.21
N ASN A 192 -30.90 15.07 -14.08
CA ASN A 192 -31.09 16.47 -14.37
C ASN A 192 -30.50 16.70 -15.75
N ASN A 193 -31.40 16.80 -16.73
CA ASN A 193 -31.12 17.45 -17.99
C ASN A 193 -30.68 18.88 -17.69
N GLY A 194 -29.39 19.17 -17.80
CA GLY A 194 -28.86 20.51 -17.53
C GLY A 194 -27.35 20.62 -17.77
N THR A 195 -27.01 21.32 -18.86
CA THR A 195 -25.71 21.90 -19.25
C THR A 195 -24.55 20.93 -19.47
N SER A 196 -24.22 20.72 -20.75
CA SER A 196 -22.94 20.16 -21.22
C SER A 196 -21.78 21.00 -20.69
N GLU A 197 -21.23 20.63 -19.54
CA GLU A 197 -19.81 20.82 -19.28
C GLU A 197 -19.05 20.01 -20.33
N ASN A 198 -17.94 20.56 -20.85
CA ASN A 198 -17.09 19.90 -21.84
C ASN A 198 -16.49 18.62 -21.24
N ILE A 199 -17.27 17.52 -21.23
CA ILE A 199 -16.79 16.19 -20.91
C ILE A 199 -15.80 15.85 -22.02
N LYS A 200 -14.51 16.02 -21.75
CA LYS A 200 -13.45 15.50 -22.61
C LYS A 200 -13.72 14.00 -22.73
N THR A 201 -14.05 13.56 -23.94
CA THR A 201 -14.22 12.13 -24.22
C THR A 201 -12.94 11.40 -23.81
N PRO A 202 -13.04 10.31 -23.04
CA PRO A 202 -11.87 9.57 -22.59
C PRO A 202 -11.06 9.10 -23.80
N THR A 203 -9.78 9.45 -23.84
CA THR A 203 -8.87 9.12 -24.95
C THR A 203 -8.47 7.64 -24.95
N VAL A 204 -8.53 7.00 -23.78
CA VAL A 204 -8.25 5.57 -23.59
C VAL A 204 -9.53 4.85 -23.16
N GLN A 205 -9.91 3.80 -23.89
CA GLN A 205 -10.99 2.92 -23.42
C GLN A 205 -10.48 2.00 -22.32
N ILE A 206 -11.17 1.99 -21.18
CA ILE A 206 -10.85 1.12 -20.04
C ILE A 206 -11.89 0.00 -20.00
N PRO A 207 -11.47 -1.26 -20.18
CA PRO A 207 -12.33 -2.42 -20.01
C PRO A 207 -12.97 -2.49 -18.62
N LYS A 208 -14.17 -3.08 -18.52
CA LYS A 208 -14.95 -3.14 -17.26
C LYS A 208 -14.18 -3.88 -16.16
N GLU A 209 -13.52 -4.97 -16.53
CA GLU A 209 -12.70 -5.81 -15.66
C GLU A 209 -11.56 -5.03 -14.98
N HIS A 210 -11.02 -3.98 -15.61
CA HIS A 210 -10.00 -3.15 -14.99
C HIS A 210 -10.56 -2.23 -13.90
N TYR A 211 -11.81 -1.78 -14.06
CA TYR A 211 -12.51 -1.05 -12.99
C TYR A 211 -12.86 -1.98 -11.83
N GLU A 212 -13.33 -3.19 -12.12
CA GLU A 212 -13.63 -4.20 -11.10
C GLU A 212 -12.37 -4.54 -10.29
N LEU A 213 -11.22 -4.70 -10.94
CA LEU A 213 -9.94 -4.87 -10.26
C LEU A 213 -9.64 -3.71 -9.30
N LEU A 214 -9.74 -2.46 -9.75
CA LEU A 214 -9.50 -1.28 -8.90
C LEU A 214 -10.47 -1.16 -7.72
N GLN A 215 -11.69 -1.68 -7.85
CA GLN A 215 -12.67 -1.67 -6.75
C GLN A 215 -12.29 -2.63 -5.61
N ILE A 216 -11.55 -3.70 -5.91
CA ILE A 216 -11.05 -4.67 -4.93
C ILE A 216 -9.93 -4.04 -4.07
N PHE A 217 -9.07 -3.23 -4.67
CA PHE A 217 -7.98 -2.52 -3.98
C PHE A 217 -8.49 -1.22 -3.35
N LYS A 218 -9.02 -1.30 -2.11
CA LYS A 218 -9.60 -0.17 -1.37
C LYS A 218 -8.68 1.07 -1.30
N PHE A 219 -7.38 0.86 -1.21
CA PHE A 219 -6.36 1.93 -1.10
C PHE A 219 -5.79 2.36 -2.45
N GLY A 220 -6.22 1.73 -3.55
CA GLY A 220 -5.68 1.95 -4.89
C GLY A 220 -4.52 1.02 -5.23
N ILE A 221 -4.00 1.19 -6.44
CA ILE A 221 -2.87 0.43 -6.98
C ILE A 221 -1.77 1.41 -7.38
N PRO A 222 -0.50 1.17 -7.01
CA PRO A 222 0.61 2.03 -7.42
C PRO A 222 0.72 2.13 -8.95
N CYS A 223 1.03 3.32 -9.46
CA CYS A 223 1.06 3.62 -10.90
C CYS A 223 2.10 2.78 -11.66
N SER A 224 3.22 2.47 -11.01
CA SER A 224 4.26 1.59 -11.55
C SER A 224 3.91 0.10 -11.42
N SER A 225 2.93 -0.25 -10.59
CA SER A 225 2.71 -1.62 -10.10
C SER A 225 2.56 -2.63 -11.22
N HIS A 226 3.13 -3.83 -11.04
CA HIS A 226 3.00 -4.94 -11.99
C HIS A 226 1.54 -5.39 -12.18
N ILE A 227 0.66 -5.15 -11.20
CA ILE A 227 -0.76 -5.49 -11.27
C ILE A 227 -1.65 -4.36 -11.78
N LEU A 228 -1.14 -3.14 -11.98
CA LEU A 228 -1.95 -2.07 -12.57
C LEU A 228 -2.17 -2.34 -14.07
N PRO A 229 -3.43 -2.46 -14.54
CA PRO A 229 -3.70 -2.72 -15.94
C PRO A 229 -3.06 -1.71 -16.91
N ARG A 230 -2.55 -2.22 -18.04
CA ARG A 230 -1.86 -1.39 -19.05
C ARG A 230 -2.71 -0.25 -19.61
N SER A 231 -4.05 -0.38 -19.62
CA SER A 231 -4.91 0.72 -20.08
C SER A 231 -4.88 1.90 -19.12
N LEU A 232 -4.78 1.65 -17.81
CA LEU A 232 -4.70 2.68 -16.77
C LEU A 232 -3.33 3.35 -16.76
N LYS A 233 -2.27 2.58 -16.97
CA LYS A 233 -0.88 3.09 -17.09
C LYS A 233 -0.68 4.07 -18.25
N LYS A 234 -1.57 4.09 -19.26
CA LYS A 234 -1.47 4.96 -20.44
C LYS A 234 -2.20 6.28 -20.28
N ILE A 235 -2.93 6.47 -19.20
CA ILE A 235 -3.66 7.70 -18.92
C ILE A 235 -2.64 8.80 -18.59
N ASN A 236 -2.79 9.97 -19.21
CA ASN A 236 -1.82 11.06 -19.08
C ASN A 236 -1.62 11.50 -17.62
N GLU A 237 -2.70 11.62 -16.87
CA GLU A 237 -2.69 11.96 -15.44
C GLU A 237 -1.92 10.92 -14.61
N VAL A 238 -1.91 9.64 -15.02
CA VAL A 238 -1.16 8.57 -14.37
C VAL A 238 0.32 8.59 -14.78
N VAL A 239 0.60 8.80 -16.06
CA VAL A 239 1.96 8.86 -16.61
C VAL A 239 2.73 10.06 -16.08
N ASN A 240 2.08 11.21 -15.97
CA ASN A 240 2.73 12.47 -15.59
C ASN A 240 2.88 12.64 -14.07
N ARG A 241 2.22 11.78 -13.27
CA ARG A 241 2.29 11.83 -11.81
C ARG A 241 3.61 11.21 -11.35
N LYS A 242 4.55 12.06 -10.95
CA LYS A 242 5.85 11.66 -10.40
C LYS A 242 5.74 11.16 -8.96
N ASN A 243 6.70 10.33 -8.57
CA ASN A 243 6.89 10.00 -7.16
C ASN A 243 7.48 11.21 -6.43
N GLU A 244 7.29 11.27 -5.12
CA GLU A 244 7.70 12.39 -4.28
C GLU A 244 8.58 11.90 -3.13
N ILE A 245 9.50 12.73 -2.65
CA ILE A 245 10.24 12.49 -1.42
C ILE A 245 10.11 13.70 -0.51
N MET A 246 9.85 13.45 0.77
CA MET A 246 9.75 14.50 1.77
C MET A 246 10.83 14.32 2.81
N SER A 247 11.59 15.39 3.05
CA SER A 247 12.64 15.47 4.08
C SER A 247 12.12 16.22 5.30
N GLY A 248 12.40 15.71 6.49
CA GLY A 248 12.06 16.37 7.75
C GLY A 248 13.18 16.30 8.77
N TYR A 249 13.22 17.26 9.69
CA TYR A 249 14.10 17.18 10.86
C TYR A 249 13.46 16.33 11.97
N CYS A 250 14.30 15.68 12.76
CA CYS A 250 13.89 14.85 13.87
C CYS A 250 14.92 14.90 15.01
N LYS A 251 14.50 14.49 16.21
CA LYS A 251 15.38 14.18 17.32
C LYS A 251 15.03 12.79 17.83
N GLY A 252 15.87 11.79 17.53
CA GLY A 252 15.61 10.41 17.94
C GLY A 252 15.64 10.24 19.45
N LEU A 253 14.67 9.49 20.00
CA LEU A 253 14.65 9.03 21.38
C LEU A 253 15.59 7.82 21.54
N LYS A 254 16.21 7.63 22.71
CA LYS A 254 16.94 6.39 23.00
C LYS A 254 15.97 5.21 22.99
N GLN A 255 16.34 4.13 22.28
CA GLN A 255 15.82 2.79 22.54
C GLN A 255 16.52 2.21 23.78
#